data_AF-A0AAU7QU23-F1
#
_entry.id   AF-A0AAU7QU23-F1
#
_cell.length_a   1.000
_cell.length_b   1.000
_cell.length_c   1.000
_cell.angle_alpha   90.00
_cell.angle_beta   90.00
_cell.angle_gamma   90.00
#
_symmetry.space_group_name_H-M   'P 1'
#
loop_
_entity.id
_entity.type
_entity.pdbx_description
1 polymer ?
#
loop_
_entity_poly.entity_id
_entity_poly.type
_entity_poly.pdbx_seq_one_letter_code
_entity_poly.pdbx_strand_id
1 'polypeptide(L)' 'MADPANVSLTQLRDCFTAAGIDLGTDFVKLELHDDLLIVERLIRSPAGLPVSRPDGGVQTQGVQIPVLAEPPAGG' A
#
# COMPACT_ATOMS: atom_id res chain seq x y z
N MET A 1 19.64 12.77 -8.78
CA MET A 1 18.23 13.13 -9.02
C MET A 1 17.77 13.85 -7.77
N ALA A 2 17.20 15.05 -7.88
CA ALA A 2 16.71 15.75 -6.69
C ALA A 2 15.44 15.02 -6.20
N ASP A 3 15.34 14.79 -4.90
CA ASP A 3 14.14 14.21 -4.31
C ASP A 3 12.94 15.08 -4.67
N PRO A 4 11.79 14.49 -5.04
CA PRO A 4 10.58 15.25 -5.23
C PRO A 4 10.25 15.95 -3.92
N ALA A 5 10.21 17.28 -3.93
CA ALA A 5 10.00 18.07 -2.71
C ALA A 5 8.65 17.75 -2.04
N ASN A 6 7.64 17.38 -2.85
CA ASN A 6 6.28 17.10 -2.41
C ASN A 6 5.57 16.20 -3.45
N VAL A 7 4.72 15.30 -2.99
CA VAL A 7 3.72 14.61 -3.83
C VAL A 7 2.35 14.87 -3.24
N SER A 8 1.37 15.23 -4.07
CA SER A 8 -0.01 15.45 -3.59
C SER A 8 -0.70 14.12 -3.27
N LEU A 9 -1.66 14.16 -2.32
CA LEU A 9 -2.47 12.99 -1.99
C LEU A 9 -3.25 12.46 -3.21
N THR A 10 -3.67 13.34 -4.12
CA THR A 10 -4.35 12.96 -5.36
C THR A 10 -3.43 12.16 -6.27
N GLN A 11 -2.20 12.63 -6.50
CA GLN A 11 -1.22 11.90 -7.31
C GLN A 11 -0.93 10.51 -6.74
N LEU A 12 -0.79 10.40 -5.41
CA LEU A 12 -0.61 9.10 -4.77
C LEU A 12 -1.83 8.20 -4.99
N ARG A 13 -3.04 8.70 -4.77
CA ARG A 13 -4.28 7.94 -5.00
C ARG A 13 -4.38 7.42 -6.43
N ASP A 14 -4.05 8.26 -7.41
CA ASP A 14 -4.10 7.87 -8.82
C ASP A 14 -3.10 6.73 -9.12
N CYS A 15 -1.85 6.84 -8.61
CA CYS A 15 -0.84 5.79 -8.76
C CYS A 15 -1.28 4.46 -8.15
N PHE A 16 -1.82 4.47 -6.92
CA PHE A 16 -2.21 3.25 -6.23
C PHE A 16 -3.50 2.65 -6.78
N THR A 17 -4.42 3.47 -7.31
CA THR A 17 -5.65 2.99 -7.96
C THR A 17 -5.32 2.10 -9.16
N ALA A 18 -4.27 2.42 -9.92
CA ALA A 18 -3.80 1.59 -11.04
C ALA A 18 -3.38 0.18 -10.58
N ALA A 19 -2.92 0.02 -9.34
CA ALA A 19 -2.58 -1.26 -8.73
C ALA A 19 -3.76 -1.91 -7.96
N GLY A 20 -4.98 -1.36 -8.05
CA GLY A 20 -6.14 -1.82 -7.30
C GLY A 20 -6.10 -1.49 -5.81
N ILE A 21 -5.31 -0.49 -5.41
CA ILE A 21 -5.10 -0.09 -4.02
C ILE A 21 -5.83 1.23 -3.75
N ASP A 22 -6.87 1.21 -2.91
CA ASP A 22 -7.60 2.42 -2.47
C ASP A 22 -7.04 3.00 -1.16
N LEU A 23 -6.18 4.03 -1.24
CA LEU A 23 -5.63 4.69 -0.05
C LEU A 23 -6.65 5.33 0.91
N GLY A 24 -7.92 5.47 0.50
CA GLY A 24 -8.98 6.01 1.34
C GLY A 24 -9.39 5.09 2.50
N THR A 25 -9.09 3.80 2.41
CA THR A 25 -9.53 2.78 3.36
C THR A 25 -8.38 1.97 3.95
N ASP A 26 -8.12 2.14 5.24
CA ASP A 26 -7.50 1.10 6.09
C ASP A 26 -6.06 0.69 5.76
N PHE A 27 -5.17 1.67 5.59
CA PHE A 27 -3.73 1.44 5.48
C PHE A 27 -3.00 1.87 6.73
N VAL A 28 -2.01 1.07 7.11
CA VAL A 28 -1.07 1.41 8.17
C VAL A 28 0.30 1.71 7.57
N LYS A 29 0.69 0.99 6.51
CA LYS A 29 2.04 1.08 5.92
C LYS A 29 2.06 0.66 4.46
N LEU A 30 2.93 1.30 3.68
CA LEU A 30 3.29 0.97 2.31
C LEU A 30 4.82 0.98 2.20
N GLU A 31 5.40 -0.10 1.69
CA GLU A 31 6.84 -0.18 1.39
C GLU A 31 7.04 -0.64 -0.04
N LEU A 32 7.86 0.09 -0.79
CA LEU A 32 8.17 -0.20 -2.18
C LEU A 32 9.66 -0.50 -2.31
N HIS A 33 9.95 -1.62 -2.94
CA HIS A 33 11.26 -2.07 -3.41
C HIS A 33 11.19 -2.28 -4.93
N ASP A 34 12.36 -2.47 -5.56
CA ASP A 34 12.46 -2.63 -7.02
C ASP A 34 11.64 -3.81 -7.56
N ASP A 35 11.46 -4.87 -6.76
CA ASP A 35 10.80 -6.12 -7.13
C ASP A 35 9.55 -6.44 -6.30
N LEU A 36 9.23 -5.59 -5.31
CA LEU A 36 8.22 -5.91 -4.30
C LEU A 36 7.51 -4.66 -3.77
N LEU A 37 6.18 -4.74 -3.74
CA LEU A 37 5.33 -3.81 -3.02
C LEU A 37 4.69 -4.53 -1.82
N ILE A 38 4.96 -4.03 -0.63
CA ILE A 38 4.38 -4.53 0.62
C ILE A 38 3.29 -3.56 1.07
N VAL A 39 2.11 -4.12 1.31
CA VAL A 39 0.93 -3.38 1.75
C VAL A 39 0.47 -3.93 3.09
N GLU A 40 0.45 -3.11 4.13
CA GLU A 40 -0.13 -3.49 5.43
C GLU A 40 -1.43 -2.74 5.68
N ARG A 41 -2.52 -3.52 5.76
CA ARG A 41 -3.88 -3.01 5.95
C ARG A 41 -4.38 -3.27 7.35
N LEU A 42 -5.16 -2.33 7.89
CA LEU A 42 -5.82 -2.50 9.17
C LEU A 42 -6.93 -3.57 9.05
N ILE A 43 -6.91 -4.56 9.93
CA ILE A 43 -8.01 -5.54 10.00
C ILE A 43 -9.17 -4.88 10.76
N ARG A 44 -10.35 -4.90 10.16
CA ARG A 44 -11.59 -4.44 10.79
C ARG A 44 -12.54 -5.58 11.12
N SER A 45 -13.28 -5.41 12.20
CA SER A 45 -14.40 -6.26 12.53
C SER A 45 -15.57 -6.04 11.55
N PRO A 46 -16.58 -6.92 11.51
CA PRO A 46 -17.78 -6.71 10.70
C PRO A 46 -18.53 -5.40 11.00
N ALA A 47 -18.34 -4.82 12.19
CA ALA A 47 -18.89 -3.53 12.57
C ALA A 47 -18.04 -2.33 12.07
N GLY A 48 -16.96 -2.59 11.32
CA GLY A 48 -16.07 -1.56 10.81
C GLY A 48 -15.11 -0.98 11.85
N LEU A 49 -14.90 -1.64 13.00
CA LEU A 49 -13.96 -1.16 14.03
C LEU A 49 -12.59 -1.84 13.87
N PRO A 50 -11.46 -1.15 14.14
CA PRO A 50 -10.15 -1.77 14.18
C PRO A 50 -10.12 -2.97 15.13
N VAL A 51 -9.59 -4.10 14.70
CA VAL A 51 -9.43 -5.27 15.55
C VAL A 51 -8.20 -5.07 16.43
N SER A 52 -8.37 -5.10 17.75
CA SER A 52 -7.26 -4.96 18.70
C SER A 52 -6.40 -6.22 18.76
N ARG A 53 -5.12 -6.03 19.03
CA ARG A 53 -4.21 -7.09 19.44
C ARG A 53 -4.23 -7.23 20.97
N PRO A 54 -3.93 -8.43 21.49
CA PRO A 54 -3.81 -8.66 22.94
C PRO A 54 -2.73 -7.80 23.63
N ASP A 55 -1.74 -7.33 22.87
CA ASP A 55 -0.62 -6.50 23.35
C ASP A 55 -0.93 -4.98 23.36
N GLY A 56 -2.17 -4.57 23.07
CA GLY A 56 -2.58 -3.17 23.03
C GLY A 56 -2.41 -2.48 21.67
N GLY A 57 -1.95 -3.19 20.63
CA GLY A 57 -1.92 -2.68 19.25
C GLY A 57 -3.22 -2.93 18.47
N VAL A 58 -3.19 -2.67 17.17
CA VAL A 58 -4.23 -3.10 16.21
C VAL A 58 -3.67 -4.17 15.29
N GLN A 59 -4.55 -5.06 14.82
CA GLN A 59 -4.19 -6.11 13.90
C GLN A 59 -4.10 -5.57 12.48
N THR A 60 -3.10 -6.03 11.75
CA THR A 60 -2.90 -5.71 10.35
C THR A 60 -2.76 -6.98 9.53
N GLN A 61 -3.12 -6.90 8.26
CA GLN A 61 -2.89 -7.93 7.26
C GLN A 61 -1.89 -7.38 6.24
N GLY A 62 -0.74 -8.05 6.13
CA GLY A 62 0.25 -7.79 5.10
C GLY A 62 -0.05 -8.56 3.83
N VAL A 63 0.07 -7.89 2.68
CA VAL A 63 0.07 -8.50 1.35
C VAL A 63 1.34 -8.09 0.63
N GLN A 64 1.99 -9.07 0.01
CA GLN A 64 3.15 -8.87 -0.85
C GLN A 64 2.70 -8.97 -2.31
N ILE A 65 3.01 -7.93 -3.08
CA ILE A 65 2.66 -7.82 -4.49
C ILE A 65 3.98 -7.77 -5.29
N PRO A 66 4.26 -8.75 -6.17
CA PRO A 66 5.46 -8.72 -6.97
C PRO A 66 5.41 -7.54 -7.95
N VAL A 67 6.50 -6.78 -8.02
CA VAL A 67 6.70 -5.71 -9.00
C VAL A 67 7.48 -6.30 -10.15
N LEU A 68 6.85 -6.35 -11.32
CA LEU A 68 7.48 -6.87 -12.52
C LEU A 68 8.02 -5.70 -13.33
N ALA A 69 9.30 -5.76 -13.69
CA ALA A 69 9.83 -4.88 -14.71
C ALA A 69 9.09 -5.14 -16.02
N GLU A 70 8.63 -4.08 -16.69
CA GLU A 70 8.13 -4.24 -18.05
C GLU A 70 9.26 -4.80 -18.92
N PRO A 71 9.00 -5.82 -19.75
CA PRO A 71 9.97 -6.25 -20.73
C PRO A 71 10.30 -5.05 -21.64
N PRO A 72 11.57 -4.86 -22.03
CA PRO A 72 11.94 -3.77 -22.91
C PRO A 72 11.06 -3.80 -24.16
N ALA A 73 10.58 -2.64 -24.58
CA ALA A 73 9.74 -2.53 -25.77
C ALA A 73 10.56 -2.95 -27.01
N GLY A 74 10.40 -4.21 -27.43
CA GLY A 74 10.90 -4.73 -28.70
C GLY A 74 11.94 -5.84 -28.60
N GLY A 75 11.57 -7.02 -29.08
CA GLY A 75 12.45 -8.04 -29.64
C GLY A 75 11.91 -8.44 -31.01
#